data_AF-A0A7W9W8G9-F1
#
_entry.id   AF-A0A7W9W8G9-F1
#
_cell.length_a   1.000
_cell.length_b   1.000
_cell.length_c   1.000
_cell.angle_alpha   90.00
_cell.angle_beta   90.00
_cell.angle_gamma   90.00
#
_symmetry.space_group_name_H-M   'P 1'
#
loop_
_entity.id
_entity.type
_entity.pdbx_description
1 polymer ?
#
loop_
_entity_poly.entity_id
_entity_poly.type
_entity_poly.pdbx_seq_one_letter_code
_entity_poly.pdbx_strand_id
1 'polypeptide(L)'
;MKQWMVRLVAALSLAVTVSLVAPAHAQKPAAGKAPAGGQKPAGPGAMSEADKKAYQDFTTKAQAIQAKYMPQIQAIQKKYQPQIQAAQTKNKATTDKLQAKYKAEAEALQKEGQAIKPEEQQGPKGQAFIKKMQAFQAKMKSDPDAKKLEGEIKPIQTKMLAEIKPIAKKIGDEVLAAAPEKFKPMIKQQIDQQMKMMGG
;
A
#
# COMPACT_ATOMS: atom_id res chain seq x y z
N MET A 1 12.99 -7.71 5.57
CA MET A 1 12.38 -8.37 4.39
C MET A 1 10.98 -8.97 4.61
N LYS A 2 10.56 -9.28 5.85
CA LYS A 2 9.16 -9.70 6.18
C LYS A 2 8.07 -8.68 5.76
N GLN A 3 8.44 -7.40 5.59
CA GLN A 3 7.55 -6.30 5.22
C GLN A 3 6.98 -6.38 3.78
N TRP A 4 7.64 -7.04 2.82
CA TRP A 4 7.14 -7.04 1.44
C TRP A 4 5.97 -7.99 1.23
N MET A 5 5.96 -9.13 1.93
CA MET A 5 4.79 -10.03 2.01
C MET A 5 3.62 -9.37 2.76
N VAL A 6 3.91 -8.62 3.84
CA VAL A 6 2.89 -7.82 4.54
C VAL A 6 2.35 -6.70 3.64
N ARG A 7 3.15 -6.10 2.76
CA ARG A 7 2.68 -5.10 1.78
C ARG A 7 1.91 -5.69 0.61
N LEU A 8 2.20 -6.91 0.18
CA LEU A 8 1.46 -7.58 -0.89
C LEU A 8 0.13 -8.16 -0.39
N VAL A 9 0.12 -8.69 0.84
CA VAL A 9 -1.10 -9.05 1.57
C VAL A 9 -1.87 -7.78 1.97
N ALA A 10 -1.22 -6.72 2.42
CA ALA A 10 -1.90 -5.44 2.68
C ALA A 10 -2.39 -4.79 1.38
N ALA A 11 -1.72 -4.92 0.24
CA ALA A 11 -2.25 -4.41 -1.04
C ALA A 11 -3.47 -5.22 -1.52
N LEU A 12 -3.51 -6.52 -1.21
CA LEU A 12 -4.65 -7.40 -1.49
C LEU A 12 -5.76 -7.35 -0.41
N SER A 13 -5.44 -6.90 0.81
CA SER A 13 -6.37 -6.74 1.95
C SER A 13 -6.81 -5.28 2.19
N LEU A 14 -6.09 -4.28 1.65
CA LEU A 14 -6.52 -2.86 1.59
C LEU A 14 -7.49 -2.62 0.43
N ALA A 15 -7.66 -3.60 -0.45
CA ALA A 15 -8.83 -3.66 -1.31
C ALA A 15 -10.03 -4.14 -0.46
N VAL A 16 -10.77 -3.16 0.05
CA VAL A 16 -12.17 -3.18 0.55
C VAL A 16 -12.39 -2.93 2.05
N THR A 17 -11.39 -3.04 2.93
CA THR A 17 -11.56 -2.59 4.34
C THR A 17 -10.84 -1.27 4.59
N VAL A 18 -11.62 -0.18 4.55
CA VAL A 18 -11.33 1.16 5.13
C VAL A 18 -10.45 2.12 4.32
N SER A 19 -11.07 2.84 3.37
CA SER A 19 -11.01 4.32 3.33
C SER A 19 -12.23 4.91 2.61
N LEU A 20 -13.38 4.26 2.79
CA LEU A 20 -14.63 4.67 2.16
C LEU A 20 -15.79 4.67 3.19
N VAL A 21 -15.43 4.56 4.48
CA VAL A 21 -16.24 4.96 5.64
C VAL A 21 -15.47 6.10 6.35
N ALA A 22 -15.37 7.22 5.66
CA ALA A 22 -15.31 8.55 6.24
C ALA A 22 -15.42 9.53 5.06
N PRO A 23 -16.50 10.31 4.92
CA PRO A 23 -16.39 11.52 4.12
C PRO A 23 -15.24 12.35 4.71
N ALA A 24 -14.45 12.95 3.84
CA ALA A 24 -13.37 13.85 4.19
C ALA A 24 -13.91 15.06 4.97
N HIS A 25 -14.15 14.93 6.27
CA HIS A 25 -14.52 16.01 7.17
C HIS A 25 -14.06 15.71 8.59
N ALA A 26 -12.77 15.93 8.85
CA ALA A 26 -12.27 16.35 10.16
C ALA A 26 -10.86 16.96 10.06
N GLN A 27 -10.57 17.76 9.03
CA GLN A 27 -9.59 18.83 9.22
C GLN A 27 -10.33 19.97 9.92
N LYS A 28 -10.17 20.02 11.25
CA LYS A 28 -10.51 21.19 12.07
C LYS A 28 -9.74 22.38 11.48
N PRO A 29 -10.39 23.41 10.88
CA PRO A 29 -9.68 24.64 10.61
C PRO A 29 -9.30 25.25 11.97
N ALA A 30 -8.03 25.66 12.06
CA ALA A 30 -7.50 26.42 13.17
C ALA A 30 -8.41 27.62 13.47
N ALA A 31 -8.56 27.92 14.76
CA ALA A 31 -9.33 29.05 15.25
C ALA A 31 -8.90 30.35 14.55
N GLY A 32 -9.81 30.94 13.79
CA GLY A 32 -9.62 32.21 13.09
C GLY A 32 -10.97 32.88 12.89
N LYS A 33 -11.11 34.06 13.52
CA LYS A 33 -12.24 35.00 13.57
C LYS A 33 -13.37 34.84 12.54
N ALA A 34 -14.60 34.82 13.06
CA ALA A 34 -15.84 34.96 12.30
C ALA A 34 -15.99 36.36 11.66
N PRO A 35 -16.50 36.46 10.42
CA PRO A 35 -17.21 37.63 9.94
C PRO A 35 -18.73 37.40 10.02
N ALA A 36 -19.43 38.39 10.57
CA ALA A 36 -20.88 38.51 10.55
C ALA A 36 -21.34 38.98 9.16
N GLY A 37 -22.32 38.30 8.57
CA GLY A 37 -22.94 38.74 7.32
C GLY A 37 -23.72 37.62 6.64
N GLY A 38 -24.99 37.85 6.34
CA GLY A 38 -25.94 36.84 5.91
C GLY A 38 -25.61 36.20 4.56
N GLN A 39 -25.45 34.89 4.60
CA GLN A 39 -26.05 33.87 3.73
C GLN A 39 -25.57 32.54 4.30
N LYS A 40 -26.49 31.71 4.79
CA LYS A 40 -26.17 30.34 5.22
C LYS A 40 -25.64 29.61 3.98
N PRO A 41 -24.34 29.23 3.90
CA PRO A 41 -23.91 28.38 2.81
C PRO A 41 -24.65 27.05 2.97
N ALA A 42 -25.30 26.58 1.91
CA ALA A 42 -25.74 25.20 1.83
C ALA A 42 -24.51 24.33 2.14
N GLY A 43 -24.54 23.66 3.31
CA GLY A 43 -23.40 22.88 3.78
C GLY A 43 -23.01 21.81 2.76
N PRO A 44 -21.73 21.39 2.71
CA PRO A 44 -21.28 20.40 1.76
C PRO A 44 -22.02 19.07 1.99
N GLY A 45 -22.92 18.76 1.03
CA GLY A 45 -23.41 17.46 0.62
C GLY A 45 -23.56 16.37 1.69
N ALA A 46 -24.64 16.41 2.46
CA ALA A 46 -25.18 15.16 3.02
C ALA A 46 -25.58 14.25 1.85
N MET A 47 -25.00 13.05 1.74
CA MET A 47 -25.50 12.04 0.80
C MET A 47 -27.00 11.85 1.01
N SER A 48 -27.76 11.85 -0.08
CA SER A 48 -29.17 11.50 -0.04
C SER A 48 -29.34 10.07 0.50
N GLU A 49 -30.51 9.75 1.08
CA GLU A 49 -30.76 8.36 1.50
C GLU A 49 -30.67 7.37 0.34
N ALA A 50 -31.05 7.80 -0.87
CA ALA A 50 -30.87 7.04 -2.10
C ALA A 50 -29.39 6.77 -2.41
N ASP A 51 -28.52 7.78 -2.27
CA ASP A 51 -27.07 7.63 -2.44
C ASP A 51 -26.49 6.67 -1.39
N LYS A 52 -26.92 6.76 -0.13
CA LYS A 52 -26.48 5.86 0.95
C LYS A 52 -26.87 4.42 0.66
N LYS A 53 -28.12 4.19 0.22
CA LYS A 53 -28.60 2.85 -0.14
C LYS A 53 -27.84 2.30 -1.36
N ALA A 54 -27.68 3.09 -2.41
CA ALA A 54 -26.92 2.68 -3.60
C ALA A 54 -25.46 2.34 -3.25
N TYR A 55 -24.87 3.08 -2.31
CA TYR A 55 -23.53 2.84 -1.80
C TYR A 55 -23.43 1.54 -0.97
N GLN A 56 -24.42 1.26 -0.11
CA GLN A 56 -24.50 -0.02 0.62
C GLN A 56 -24.68 -1.20 -0.33
N ASP A 57 -25.59 -1.10 -1.29
CA ASP A 57 -25.83 -2.13 -2.31
C ASP A 57 -24.56 -2.40 -3.13
N PHE A 58 -23.83 -1.35 -3.50
CA PHE A 58 -22.52 -1.46 -4.14
C PHE A 58 -21.48 -2.17 -3.26
N THR A 59 -21.40 -1.80 -1.97
CA THR A 59 -20.45 -2.40 -1.03
C THR A 59 -20.66 -3.91 -0.91
N THR A 60 -21.92 -4.34 -0.78
CA THR A 60 -22.28 -5.77 -0.75
C THR A 60 -21.87 -6.50 -2.02
N LYS A 61 -22.11 -5.89 -3.20
CA LYS A 61 -21.68 -6.46 -4.49
C LYS A 61 -20.15 -6.55 -4.61
N ALA A 62 -19.44 -5.52 -4.19
CA ALA A 62 -17.98 -5.50 -4.19
C ALA A 62 -17.39 -6.60 -3.30
N GLN A 63 -17.97 -6.83 -2.12
CA GLN A 63 -17.59 -7.94 -1.23
C GLN A 63 -17.85 -9.31 -1.88
N ALA A 64 -18.98 -9.48 -2.57
CA ALA A 64 -19.29 -10.72 -3.28
C ALA A 64 -18.30 -10.99 -4.42
N ILE A 65 -17.95 -9.96 -5.20
CA ILE A 65 -16.91 -10.03 -6.24
C ILE A 65 -15.58 -10.44 -5.61
N GLN A 66 -15.20 -9.84 -4.48
CA GLN A 66 -13.97 -10.20 -3.78
C GLN A 66 -13.99 -11.67 -3.33
N ALA A 67 -15.07 -12.11 -2.68
CA ALA A 67 -15.21 -13.49 -2.20
C ALA A 67 -15.11 -14.52 -3.33
N LYS A 68 -15.65 -14.20 -4.52
CA LYS A 68 -15.56 -15.03 -5.73
C LYS A 68 -14.11 -15.24 -6.20
N TYR A 69 -13.25 -14.23 -6.08
CA TYR A 69 -11.87 -14.28 -6.60
C TYR A 69 -10.81 -14.61 -5.54
N MET A 70 -11.12 -14.43 -4.26
CA MET A 70 -10.20 -14.75 -3.15
C MET A 70 -9.61 -16.17 -3.19
N PRO A 71 -10.39 -17.24 -3.46
CA PRO A 71 -9.85 -18.58 -3.55
C PRO A 71 -8.76 -18.74 -4.62
N GLN A 72 -8.89 -18.06 -5.76
CA GLN A 72 -7.92 -18.12 -6.85
C GLN A 72 -6.60 -17.43 -6.45
N ILE A 73 -6.70 -16.27 -5.79
CA ILE A 73 -5.53 -15.55 -5.25
C ILE A 73 -4.83 -16.39 -4.18
N GLN A 74 -5.60 -17.01 -3.27
CA GLN A 74 -5.05 -17.90 -2.24
C GLN A 74 -4.38 -19.14 -2.84
N ALA A 75 -4.93 -19.72 -3.91
CA ALA A 75 -4.32 -20.85 -4.60
C ALA A 75 -2.96 -20.47 -5.21
N ILE A 76 -2.87 -19.30 -5.85
CA ILE A 76 -1.61 -18.78 -6.38
C ILE A 76 -0.61 -18.54 -5.22
N GLN A 77 -1.04 -17.95 -4.12
CA GLN A 77 -0.18 -17.76 -2.95
C GLN A 77 0.35 -19.08 -2.42
N LYS A 78 -0.50 -20.10 -2.23
CA LYS A 78 -0.09 -21.44 -1.77
C LYS A 78 0.88 -22.10 -2.73
N LYS A 79 0.74 -21.89 -4.04
CA LYS A 79 1.66 -22.39 -5.07
C LYS A 79 3.07 -21.77 -4.97
N TYR A 80 3.17 -20.48 -4.66
CA TYR A 80 4.44 -19.75 -4.66
C TYR A 80 5.11 -19.62 -3.30
N GLN A 81 4.35 -19.72 -2.20
CA GLN A 81 4.87 -19.67 -0.83
C GLN A 81 6.01 -20.67 -0.55
N PRO A 82 5.91 -21.98 -0.88
CA PRO A 82 7.01 -22.92 -0.63
C PRO A 82 8.25 -22.60 -1.46
N GLN A 83 8.09 -22.07 -2.68
CA GLN A 83 9.22 -21.66 -3.53
C GLN A 83 9.98 -20.47 -2.92
N ILE A 84 9.24 -19.49 -2.39
CA ILE A 84 9.84 -18.34 -1.70
C ILE A 84 10.56 -18.80 -0.42
N GLN A 85 9.96 -19.72 0.35
CA GLN A 85 10.60 -20.28 1.54
C GLN A 85 11.87 -21.06 1.19
N ALA A 86 11.84 -21.89 0.15
CA ALA A 86 13.01 -22.62 -0.32
C ALA A 86 14.14 -21.67 -0.74
N ALA A 87 13.82 -20.63 -1.50
CA ALA A 87 14.78 -19.60 -1.88
C ALA A 87 15.36 -18.88 -0.65
N GLN A 88 14.55 -18.57 0.36
CA GLN A 88 15.03 -17.96 1.61
C GLN A 88 15.96 -18.89 2.40
N THR A 89 15.59 -20.16 2.55
CA THR A 89 16.40 -21.15 3.27
C THR A 89 17.75 -21.36 2.61
N LYS A 90 17.76 -21.54 1.28
CA LYS A 90 19.00 -21.65 0.48
C LYS A 90 19.93 -20.45 0.70
N ASN A 91 19.34 -19.28 0.86
CA ASN A 91 20.04 -18.02 0.99
C ASN A 91 20.24 -17.54 2.44
N LYS A 92 20.00 -18.41 3.43
CA LYS A 92 20.09 -18.04 4.85
C LYS A 92 21.47 -17.50 5.21
N ALA A 93 22.54 -18.19 4.80
CA ALA A 93 23.91 -17.76 5.07
C ALA A 93 24.24 -16.38 4.46
N THR A 94 23.80 -16.13 3.22
CA THR A 94 23.95 -14.83 2.55
C THR A 94 23.16 -13.73 3.26
N THR A 95 21.97 -14.04 3.76
CA THR A 95 21.14 -13.11 4.53
C THR A 95 21.79 -12.78 5.88
N ASP A 96 22.30 -13.79 6.60
CA ASP A 96 22.98 -13.64 7.88
C ASP A 96 24.25 -12.77 7.72
N LYS A 97 25.01 -12.99 6.63
CA LYS A 97 26.20 -12.19 6.29
C LYS A 97 25.86 -10.72 6.01
N LEU A 98 24.82 -10.45 5.21
CA LEU A 98 24.35 -9.08 4.95
C LEU A 98 23.88 -8.39 6.24
N GLN A 99 23.16 -9.12 7.09
CA GLN A 99 22.71 -8.59 8.38
C GLN A 99 23.90 -8.20 9.25
N ALA A 100 24.91 -9.08 9.39
CA ALA A 100 26.12 -8.77 10.14
C ALA A 100 26.86 -7.55 9.58
N LYS A 101 26.96 -7.45 8.24
CA LYS A 101 27.64 -6.35 7.54
C LYS A 101 27.01 -4.98 7.79
N TYR A 102 25.68 -4.90 7.83
CA TYR A 102 24.95 -3.62 7.91
C TYR A 102 24.33 -3.32 9.27
N LYS A 103 24.46 -4.23 10.26
CA LYS A 103 23.83 -4.10 11.58
C LYS A 103 24.15 -2.77 12.26
N ALA A 104 25.43 -2.43 12.40
CA ALA A 104 25.85 -1.23 13.11
C ALA A 104 25.37 0.07 12.43
N GLU A 105 25.41 0.11 11.10
CA GLU A 105 24.94 1.27 10.31
C GLU A 105 23.42 1.42 10.40
N ALA A 106 22.67 0.32 10.36
CA ALA A 106 21.22 0.32 10.55
C ALA A 106 20.81 0.77 11.96
N GLU A 107 21.51 0.28 13.00
CA GLU A 107 21.27 0.68 14.40
C GLU A 107 21.57 2.17 14.62
N ALA A 108 22.63 2.69 14.00
CA ALA A 108 22.97 4.11 14.06
C ALA A 108 21.88 4.97 13.41
N LEU A 109 21.41 4.60 12.21
CA LEU A 109 20.31 5.29 11.54
C LEU A 109 19.01 5.21 12.33
N GLN A 110 18.70 4.07 12.96
CA GLN A 110 17.52 3.94 13.79
C GLN A 110 17.56 4.91 14.98
N LYS A 111 18.69 4.99 15.70
CA LYS A 111 18.87 5.91 16.82
C LYS A 111 18.80 7.37 16.36
N GLU A 112 19.44 7.69 15.24
CA GLU A 112 19.39 9.05 14.65
C GLU A 112 17.95 9.44 14.28
N GLY A 113 17.18 8.53 13.66
CA GLY A 113 15.78 8.76 13.33
C GLY A 113 14.89 8.96 14.55
N GLN A 114 15.13 8.21 15.64
CA GLN A 114 14.40 8.37 16.91
C GLN A 114 14.73 9.69 17.61
N ALA A 115 15.93 10.23 17.39
CA ALA A 115 16.35 11.51 17.98
C ALA A 115 15.77 12.73 17.24
N ILE A 116 15.20 12.55 16.04
CA ILE A 116 14.58 13.64 15.28
C ILE A 116 13.16 13.87 15.78
N LYS A 117 12.92 15.07 16.32
CA LYS A 117 11.58 15.46 16.78
C LYS A 117 10.62 15.60 15.58
N PRO A 118 9.31 15.38 15.77
CA PRO A 118 8.32 15.54 14.71
C PRO A 118 8.39 16.92 14.02
N GLU A 119 8.68 17.98 14.79
CA GLU A 119 8.78 19.34 14.24
C GLU A 119 10.04 19.57 13.40
N GLU A 120 11.09 18.76 13.58
CA GLU A 120 12.38 18.88 12.86
C GLU A 120 12.46 17.99 11.60
N GLN A 121 11.45 17.16 11.33
CA GLN A 121 11.45 16.20 10.22
C GLN A 121 11.49 16.86 8.83
N GLN A 122 10.94 18.08 8.70
CA GLN A 122 10.94 18.82 7.45
C GLN A 122 12.16 19.77 7.31
N GLY A 123 12.89 19.99 8.40
CA GLY A 123 14.05 20.88 8.45
C GLY A 123 15.36 20.23 7.97
N PRO A 124 16.48 20.96 8.03
CA PRO A 124 17.78 20.49 7.54
C PRO A 124 18.23 19.16 8.16
N LYS A 125 17.94 18.93 9.46
CA LYS A 125 18.25 17.68 10.15
C LYS A 125 17.44 16.50 9.60
N GLY A 126 16.13 16.66 9.44
CA GLY A 126 15.26 15.63 8.86
C GLY A 126 15.64 15.32 7.41
N GLN A 127 15.94 16.34 6.60
CA GLN A 127 16.40 16.14 5.22
C GLN A 127 17.76 15.41 5.15
N ALA A 128 18.71 15.76 6.02
CA ALA A 128 19.99 15.08 6.11
C ALA A 128 19.82 13.59 6.48
N PHE A 129 18.93 13.29 7.42
CA PHE A 129 18.59 11.92 7.80
C PHE A 129 17.96 11.14 6.62
N ILE A 130 17.00 11.73 5.91
CA ILE A 130 16.40 11.12 4.72
C ILE A 130 17.49 10.80 3.68
N LYS A 131 18.42 11.73 3.44
CA LYS A 131 19.53 11.52 2.50
C LYS A 131 20.46 10.38 2.94
N LYS A 132 20.80 10.29 4.23
CA LYS A 132 21.57 9.17 4.79
C LYS A 132 20.83 7.83 4.63
N MET A 133 19.54 7.80 4.92
CA MET A 133 18.68 6.62 4.71
C MET A 133 18.63 6.19 3.24
N GLN A 134 18.57 7.14 2.30
CA GLN A 134 18.62 6.86 0.86
C GLN A 134 19.98 6.30 0.45
N ALA A 135 21.08 6.88 0.92
CA ALA A 135 22.43 6.39 0.64
C ALA A 135 22.63 4.97 1.19
N PHE A 136 22.16 4.70 2.41
CA PHE A 136 22.18 3.37 3.01
C PHE A 136 21.36 2.36 2.19
N GLN A 137 20.15 2.72 1.75
CA GLN A 137 19.35 1.88 0.86
C GLN A 137 20.05 1.60 -0.48
N ALA A 138 20.69 2.62 -1.08
CA ALA A 138 21.43 2.45 -2.33
C ALA A 138 22.62 1.50 -2.14
N LYS A 139 23.37 1.65 -1.04
CA LYS A 139 24.48 0.77 -0.67
C LYS A 139 24.02 -0.68 -0.53
N MET A 140 22.95 -0.93 0.23
CA MET A 140 22.38 -2.28 0.35
C MET A 140 21.91 -2.86 -1.00
N LYS A 141 21.24 -2.06 -1.85
CA LYS A 141 20.81 -2.49 -3.18
C LYS A 141 21.97 -2.79 -4.13
N SER A 142 23.08 -2.07 -3.98
CA SER A 142 24.28 -2.25 -4.80
C SER A 142 25.12 -3.46 -4.40
N ASP A 143 24.92 -3.97 -3.18
CA ASP A 143 25.70 -5.07 -2.61
C ASP A 143 25.57 -6.36 -3.45
N PRO A 144 26.67 -7.00 -3.86
CA PRO A 144 26.63 -8.22 -4.66
C PRO A 144 25.82 -9.36 -4.01
N ASP A 145 25.93 -9.51 -2.69
CA ASP A 145 25.20 -10.54 -1.94
C ASP A 145 23.70 -10.21 -1.98
N ALA A 146 23.32 -8.93 -1.84
CA ALA A 146 21.93 -8.51 -1.92
C ALA A 146 21.34 -8.64 -3.33
N LYS A 147 22.12 -8.32 -4.37
CA LYS A 147 21.72 -8.52 -5.77
C LYS A 147 21.50 -9.98 -6.09
N LYS A 148 22.33 -10.87 -5.55
CA LYS A 148 22.16 -12.32 -5.70
C LYS A 148 20.86 -12.79 -5.04
N LEU A 149 20.57 -12.34 -3.83
CA LEU A 149 19.29 -12.62 -3.15
C LEU A 149 18.09 -12.14 -3.98
N GLU A 150 18.17 -10.91 -4.49
CA GLU A 150 17.12 -10.34 -5.33
C GLU A 150 16.94 -11.17 -6.60
N GLY A 151 18.03 -11.57 -7.26
CA GLY A 151 18.00 -12.40 -8.47
C GLY A 151 17.33 -13.77 -8.29
N GLU A 152 17.40 -14.36 -7.09
CA GLU A 152 16.75 -15.66 -6.83
C GLU A 152 15.26 -15.53 -6.44
N ILE A 153 14.89 -14.45 -5.72
CA ILE A 153 13.52 -14.27 -5.22
C ILE A 153 12.63 -13.54 -6.24
N LYS A 154 13.18 -12.56 -6.97
CA LYS A 154 12.44 -11.71 -7.91
C LYS A 154 11.75 -12.48 -9.03
N PRO A 155 12.35 -13.53 -9.65
CA PRO A 155 11.64 -14.32 -10.66
C PRO A 155 10.41 -15.02 -10.11
N ILE A 156 10.48 -15.53 -8.88
CA ILE A 156 9.36 -16.21 -8.20
C ILE A 156 8.23 -15.21 -7.94
N GLN A 157 8.58 -14.02 -7.43
CA GLN A 157 7.62 -12.93 -7.24
C GLN A 157 7.01 -12.43 -8.55
N THR A 158 7.82 -12.33 -9.61
CA THR A 158 7.38 -11.88 -10.94
C THR A 158 6.36 -12.86 -11.52
N LYS A 159 6.61 -14.17 -11.43
CA LYS A 159 5.66 -15.19 -11.88
C LYS A 159 4.37 -15.18 -11.06
N MET A 160 4.48 -15.08 -9.74
CA MET A 160 3.32 -14.96 -8.84
C MET A 160 2.47 -13.73 -9.21
N LEU A 161 3.11 -12.57 -9.40
CA LEU A 161 2.43 -11.33 -9.75
C LEU A 161 1.81 -11.38 -11.15
N ALA A 162 2.48 -12.02 -12.11
CA ALA A 162 1.94 -12.23 -13.45
C ALA A 162 0.66 -13.08 -13.44
N GLU A 163 0.54 -14.05 -12.54
CA GLU A 163 -0.69 -14.83 -12.34
C GLU A 163 -1.78 -14.07 -11.59
N ILE A 164 -1.42 -13.20 -10.63
CA ILE A 164 -2.38 -12.39 -9.86
C ILE A 164 -2.94 -11.22 -10.68
N LYS A 165 -2.11 -10.56 -11.50
CA LYS A 165 -2.46 -9.35 -12.26
C LYS A 165 -3.74 -9.47 -13.10
N PRO A 166 -3.97 -10.53 -13.89
CA PRO A 166 -5.22 -10.67 -14.65
C PRO A 166 -6.44 -10.85 -13.74
N ILE A 167 -6.29 -11.49 -12.58
CA ILE A 167 -7.38 -11.64 -11.60
C ILE A 167 -7.70 -10.29 -10.96
N ALA A 168 -6.68 -9.54 -10.55
CA ALA A 168 -6.84 -8.20 -9.99
C ALA A 168 -7.52 -7.24 -10.98
N LYS A 169 -7.14 -7.32 -12.26
CA LYS A 169 -7.81 -6.57 -13.33
C LYS A 169 -9.29 -6.93 -13.43
N LYS A 170 -9.64 -8.23 -13.46
CA LYS A 170 -11.04 -8.69 -13.51
C LYS A 170 -11.85 -8.22 -12.31
N ILE A 171 -11.28 -8.25 -11.11
CA ILE A 171 -11.93 -7.69 -9.90
C ILE A 171 -12.19 -6.21 -10.09
N GLY A 172 -11.20 -5.43 -10.55
CA GLY A 172 -11.35 -4.00 -10.81
C GLY A 172 -12.46 -3.71 -11.82
N ASP A 173 -12.48 -4.43 -12.94
CA ASP A 173 -13.49 -4.26 -13.99
C ASP A 173 -14.91 -4.60 -13.47
N GLU A 174 -15.07 -5.70 -12.71
CA GLU A 174 -16.36 -6.07 -12.11
C GLU A 174 -16.82 -5.10 -11.02
N VAL A 175 -15.89 -4.61 -10.18
CA VAL A 175 -16.20 -3.61 -9.15
C VAL A 175 -16.60 -2.27 -9.78
N LEU A 176 -15.88 -1.83 -10.83
CA LEU A 176 -16.22 -0.62 -11.55
C LEU A 176 -17.57 -0.74 -12.27
N ALA A 177 -17.89 -1.92 -12.80
CA ALA A 177 -19.19 -2.18 -13.41
C ALA A 177 -20.34 -2.16 -12.40
N ALA A 178 -20.11 -2.65 -11.18
CA ALA A 178 -21.10 -2.66 -10.10
C ALA A 178 -21.28 -1.29 -9.40
N ALA A 179 -20.38 -0.34 -9.66
CA ALA A 179 -20.37 0.96 -9.02
C ALA A 179 -21.52 1.88 -9.48
N PRO A 180 -22.12 2.67 -8.58
CA PRO A 180 -23.05 3.72 -8.96
C PRO A 180 -22.35 4.76 -9.85
N GLU A 181 -23.04 5.27 -10.89
CA GLU A 181 -22.47 6.20 -11.88
C GLU A 181 -21.71 7.38 -11.24
N LYS A 182 -22.29 7.95 -10.18
CA LYS A 182 -21.73 9.07 -9.42
C LYS A 182 -20.36 8.76 -8.79
N PHE A 183 -20.06 7.49 -8.50
CA PHE A 183 -18.81 7.07 -7.85
C PHE A 183 -17.82 6.40 -8.81
N LYS A 184 -18.23 6.04 -10.04
CA LYS A 184 -17.37 5.40 -11.03
C LYS A 184 -16.05 6.13 -11.28
N PRO A 185 -15.99 7.47 -11.44
CA PRO A 185 -14.73 8.17 -11.70
C PRO A 185 -13.72 8.01 -10.56
N MET A 186 -14.19 8.14 -9.31
CA MET A 186 -13.35 7.96 -8.11
C MET A 186 -12.86 6.52 -7.97
N ILE A 187 -13.76 5.55 -8.15
CA ILE A 187 -13.44 4.12 -8.05
C ILE A 187 -12.44 3.72 -9.16
N LYS A 188 -12.64 4.22 -10.39
CA LYS A 188 -11.69 4.01 -11.50
C LYS A 188 -10.30 4.56 -11.17
N GLN A 189 -10.22 5.78 -10.62
CA GLN A 189 -8.94 6.38 -10.22
C GLN A 189 -8.23 5.51 -9.17
N GLN A 190 -8.96 4.98 -8.18
CA GLN A 190 -8.39 4.10 -7.17
C GLN A 190 -7.89 2.78 -7.78
N ILE A 191 -8.66 2.16 -8.67
CA ILE A 191 -8.26 0.94 -9.39
C ILE A 191 -7.00 1.21 -10.22
N ASP A 192 -6.96 2.30 -10.99
CA ASP A 192 -5.81 2.67 -11.82
C ASP A 192 -4.56 2.92 -10.96
N GLN A 193 -4.70 3.59 -9.82
CA GLN A 193 -3.60 3.82 -8.88
C GLN A 193 -3.06 2.49 -8.31
N GLN A 194 -3.94 1.56 -7.96
CA GLN A 194 -3.52 0.24 -7.48
C GLN A 194 -2.83 -0.59 -8.57
N MET A 195 -3.36 -0.57 -9.79
CA MET A 195 -2.75 -1.25 -10.94
C MET A 195 -1.36 -0.70 -11.25
N LYS A 196 -1.16 0.62 -11.11
CA LYS A 196 0.15 1.27 -11.26
C LYS A 196 1.15 0.80 -10.20
N MET A 197 0.72 0.65 -8.94
CA MET A 197 1.58 0.14 -7.86
C MET A 197 1.96 -1.33 -8.02
N MET A 198 1.17 -2.12 -8.76
CA MET A 198 1.47 -3.51 -9.10
C MET A 198 2.36 -3.66 -10.35
N GLY A 199 2.72 -2.57 -11.03
CA GLY A 199 3.48 -2.62 -12.29
C GLY A 199 4.75 -1.78 -12.32
N GLY A 200 5.17 -1.23 -11.17
CA GLY A 200 6.39 -0.41 -11.03
C GLY A 200 7.54 -1.13 -10.33
#